data_AF-A0A970CTT1-F1
#
_entry.id   AF-A0A970CTT1-F1
#
_cell.length_a   1.000
_cell.length_b   1.000
_cell.length_c   1.000
_cell.angle_alpha   90.00
_cell.angle_beta   90.00
_cell.angle_gamma   90.00
#
_symmetry.space_group_name_H-M   'P 1'
#
loop_
_entity.id
_entity.type
_entity.pdbx_description
1 polymer ?
#
loop_
_entity_poly.entity_id
_entity_poly.type
_entity_poly.pdbx_seq_one_letter_code
_entity_poly.pdbx_strand_id
1 'polypeptide(L)'
;MKKKFGKIVLLAFIIVISAGVYAYSPEHPKVFDDADIFTGAEIEGLTRIAKEYGEKYKLDFVVCTVDEDTGKSVRAYADDFYDNGNFGWDDCDGSGFLFLIDMYSREIYISTAGICILYVDDEDVEELLDDAYYYMNMKEAEYAKACEAVFEGVAKCAKDYINDSRHDQFIENWYSGKYDNWDEFYEDNFTKGGSYYYIYEEIMGEEGSEAKAFFKSPVAIIVVPLVIALIVVSIMAYSRSTKMTVNGKTYLRPGSLNVIRHQDVYINTTTTSRKIESSTSSGGGHSGGSSHRSSSGRSHGGGGRGF
;
A
#
# COMPACT_ATOMS: atom_id res chain seq x y z
N MET A 1 -45.54 -15.87 37.62
CA MET A 1 -44.38 -14.93 37.61
C MET A 1 -43.24 -15.32 36.67
N LYS A 2 -43.17 -16.56 36.13
CA LYS A 2 -42.05 -17.02 35.28
C LYS A 2 -41.97 -16.46 33.84
N LYS A 3 -43.03 -15.85 33.31
CA LYS A 3 -43.05 -15.30 31.93
C LYS A 3 -42.49 -13.88 31.78
N LYS A 4 -42.24 -13.15 32.88
CA LYS A 4 -41.66 -11.80 32.85
C LYS A 4 -40.13 -11.78 33.00
N PHE A 5 -39.55 -12.85 33.54
CA PHE A 5 -38.10 -12.96 33.77
C PHE A 5 -37.31 -13.17 32.46
N GLY A 6 -37.86 -13.93 31.51
CA GLY A 6 -37.22 -14.16 30.20
C GLY A 6 -37.12 -12.91 29.32
N LYS A 7 -38.04 -11.94 29.45
CA LYS A 7 -37.98 -10.69 28.69
C LYS A 7 -36.91 -9.72 29.21
N ILE A 8 -36.59 -9.77 30.50
CA ILE A 8 -35.54 -8.93 31.11
C ILE A 8 -34.16 -9.48 30.79
N VAL A 9 -34.01 -10.82 30.79
CA VAL A 9 -32.75 -11.47 30.39
C VAL A 9 -32.46 -11.31 28.89
N LEU A 10 -33.50 -11.34 28.03
CA LEU A 10 -33.32 -11.09 26.59
C LEU A 10 -32.99 -9.62 26.27
N LEU A 11 -33.53 -8.66 27.03
CA LEU A 11 -33.19 -7.24 26.87
C LEU A 11 -31.77 -6.92 27.36
N ALA A 12 -31.33 -7.57 28.44
CA ALA A 12 -29.95 -7.47 28.94
C ALA A 12 -28.93 -8.12 27.98
N PHE A 13 -29.32 -9.18 27.25
CA PHE A 13 -28.45 -9.81 26.24
C PHE A 13 -28.34 -8.97 24.95
N ILE A 14 -29.35 -8.18 24.62
CA ILE A 14 -29.31 -7.25 23.46
C ILE A 14 -28.47 -5.99 23.77
N ILE A 15 -28.41 -5.55 25.03
CA ILE A 15 -27.56 -4.42 25.45
C ILE A 15 -26.06 -4.80 25.51
N VAL A 16 -25.73 -6.10 25.66
CA VAL A 16 -24.34 -6.58 25.65
C VAL A 16 -23.81 -6.80 24.23
N ILE A 17 -24.69 -7.00 23.23
CA ILE A 17 -24.28 -7.11 21.81
C ILE A 17 -24.10 -5.73 21.14
N SER A 18 -24.56 -4.63 21.78
CA SER A 18 -24.29 -3.27 21.31
C SER A 18 -22.99 -2.65 21.85
N ALA A 19 -22.17 -3.41 22.58
CA ALA A 19 -20.86 -2.96 23.05
C ALA A 19 -19.78 -3.45 22.09
N GLY A 20 -19.44 -2.59 21.12
CA GLY A 20 -18.33 -2.83 20.23
C GLY A 20 -18.14 -1.75 19.17
N VAL A 21 -18.55 -0.50 19.43
CA VAL A 21 -17.90 0.64 18.77
C VAL A 21 -16.73 0.96 19.67
N TYR A 22 -15.58 0.33 19.42
CA TYR A 22 -14.35 0.70 20.11
C TYR A 22 -13.86 1.99 19.45
N ALA A 23 -14.29 3.11 20.03
CA ALA A 23 -13.66 4.41 19.78
C ALA A 23 -12.27 4.42 20.42
N TYR A 24 -11.39 5.31 19.94
CA TYR A 24 -10.14 5.59 20.61
C TYR A 24 -10.36 5.79 22.11
N SER A 25 -9.76 4.89 22.90
CA SER A 25 -9.66 5.08 24.33
C SER A 25 -8.21 5.44 24.64
N PRO A 26 -7.96 6.62 25.24
CA PRO A 26 -6.64 6.98 25.73
C PRO A 26 -6.17 6.03 26.85
N GLU A 27 -7.06 5.18 27.38
CA GLU A 27 -6.74 4.14 28.36
C GLU A 27 -6.39 2.78 27.71
N HIS A 28 -6.50 2.63 26.39
CA HIS A 28 -5.96 1.45 25.73
C HIS A 28 -4.45 1.38 25.95
N PRO A 29 -3.90 0.20 26.30
CA PRO A 29 -2.46 -0.01 26.30
C PRO A 29 -1.87 0.37 24.95
N LYS A 30 -0.77 1.14 24.97
CA LYS A 30 -0.05 1.58 23.77
C LYS A 30 1.21 0.76 23.50
N VAL A 31 1.66 0.03 24.52
CA VAL A 31 2.85 -0.81 24.49
C VAL A 31 2.42 -2.23 24.85
N PHE A 32 2.58 -3.15 23.91
CA PHE A 32 2.35 -4.58 24.10
C PHE A 32 3.71 -5.28 24.02
N ASP A 33 4.25 -5.67 25.18
CA ASP A 33 5.61 -6.20 25.28
C ASP A 33 5.62 -7.72 25.56
N ASP A 34 5.24 -8.53 24.57
CA ASP A 34 5.23 -9.99 24.75
C ASP A 34 6.64 -10.59 24.72
N ALA A 35 7.63 -9.86 24.17
CA ALA A 35 9.03 -10.26 24.16
C ALA A 35 9.78 -9.93 25.46
N ASP A 36 9.17 -9.23 26.41
CA ASP A 36 9.77 -8.80 27.69
C ASP A 36 11.11 -8.05 27.49
N ILE A 37 11.16 -7.18 26.47
CA ILE A 37 12.37 -6.42 26.11
C ILE A 37 12.42 -5.01 26.70
N PHE A 38 11.31 -4.53 27.28
CA PHE A 38 11.23 -3.22 27.91
C PHE A 38 11.19 -3.30 29.44
N THR A 39 11.83 -2.34 30.08
CA THR A 39 11.66 -2.08 31.51
C THR A 39 10.34 -1.35 31.77
N GLY A 40 9.82 -1.45 32.99
CA GLY A 40 8.59 -0.72 33.36
C GLY A 40 8.68 0.80 33.17
N ALA A 41 9.87 1.40 33.35
CA ALA A 41 10.08 2.82 33.12
C ALA A 41 10.03 3.19 31.62
N GLU A 42 10.53 2.32 30.74
CA GLU A 42 10.45 2.50 29.29
C GLU A 42 9.01 2.35 28.80
N ILE A 43 8.27 1.36 29.30
CA ILE A 43 6.84 1.19 29.00
C ILE A 43 6.04 2.44 29.39
N GLU A 44 6.26 2.99 30.59
CA GLU A 44 5.62 4.23 31.03
C GLU A 44 6.00 5.43 30.15
N GLY A 45 7.27 5.53 29.75
CA GLY A 45 7.78 6.58 28.87
C GLY A 45 7.14 6.55 27.48
N LEU A 46 7.19 5.39 26.83
CA LEU A 46 6.59 5.16 25.51
C LEU A 46 5.07 5.38 25.53
N THR A 47 4.40 4.88 26.57
CA THR A 47 2.94 5.08 26.73
C THR A 47 2.60 6.57 26.85
N ARG A 48 3.39 7.34 27.59
CA ARG A 48 3.18 8.79 27.72
C ARG A 48 3.34 9.50 26.38
N ILE A 49 4.41 9.22 25.64
CA ILE A 49 4.68 9.83 24.33
C ILE A 49 3.56 9.47 23.34
N ALA A 50 3.17 8.19 23.29
CA ALA A 50 2.08 7.71 22.44
C ALA A 50 0.76 8.44 22.71
N LYS A 51 0.39 8.65 23.99
CA LYS A 51 -0.82 9.39 24.35
C LYS A 51 -0.72 10.87 23.98
N GLU A 52 0.41 11.52 24.29
CA GLU A 52 0.63 12.93 23.98
C GLU A 52 0.55 13.20 22.47
N TYR A 53 1.27 12.42 21.66
CA TYR A 53 1.26 12.56 20.21
C TYR A 53 -0.07 12.14 19.61
N GLY A 54 -0.69 11.09 20.16
CA GLY A 54 -2.00 10.67 19.68
C GLY A 54 -3.06 11.75 19.85
N GLU A 55 -3.12 12.38 21.03
CA GLU A 55 -4.05 13.49 21.29
C GLU A 55 -3.79 14.69 20.38
N LYS A 56 -2.52 15.00 20.13
CA LYS A 56 -2.08 16.15 19.35
C LYS A 56 -2.33 15.99 17.86
N TYR A 57 -2.01 14.83 17.30
CA TYR A 57 -2.05 14.57 15.86
C TYR A 57 -3.26 13.77 15.39
N LYS A 58 -4.13 13.35 16.32
CA LYS A 58 -5.34 12.56 16.05
C LYS A 58 -5.00 11.23 15.37
N LEU A 59 -3.98 10.57 15.90
CA LEU A 59 -3.49 9.26 15.45
C LEU A 59 -3.35 8.33 16.65
N ASP A 60 -3.50 7.03 16.48
CA ASP A 60 -3.13 6.06 17.50
C ASP A 60 -1.69 5.57 17.29
N PHE A 61 -0.89 5.62 18.35
CA PHE A 61 0.53 5.22 18.36
C PHE A 61 0.62 3.93 19.16
N VAL A 62 0.92 2.82 18.49
CA VAL A 62 0.98 1.50 19.14
C VAL A 62 2.30 0.83 18.83
N VAL A 63 2.91 0.21 19.84
CA VAL A 63 4.05 -0.70 19.67
C VAL A 63 3.70 -2.10 20.16
N CYS A 64 4.14 -3.11 19.42
CA CYS A 64 4.00 -4.52 19.77
C CYS A 64 5.35 -5.21 19.63
N THR A 65 5.72 -6.03 20.61
CA THR A 65 6.91 -6.89 20.56
C THR A 65 6.46 -8.34 20.67
N VAL A 66 7.10 -9.24 19.93
CA VAL A 66 6.84 -10.69 19.97
C VAL A 66 8.15 -11.47 19.91
N ASP A 67 8.22 -12.63 20.56
CA ASP A 67 9.38 -13.53 20.55
C ASP A 67 9.00 -14.99 20.21
N GLU A 68 7.84 -15.17 19.58
CA GLU A 68 7.34 -16.50 19.18
C GLU A 68 6.92 -16.52 17.71
N ASP A 69 6.89 -17.72 17.13
CA ASP A 69 6.36 -17.93 15.78
C ASP A 69 4.87 -17.62 15.74
N THR A 70 4.53 -16.49 15.13
CA THR A 70 3.15 -16.03 14.94
C THR A 70 2.40 -16.84 13.87
N GLY A 71 3.10 -17.67 13.09
CA GLY A 71 2.55 -18.42 11.96
C GLY A 71 2.14 -17.56 10.77
N LYS A 72 2.53 -16.28 10.76
CA LYS A 72 2.22 -15.28 9.72
C LYS A 72 3.48 -14.53 9.31
N SER A 73 3.44 -13.83 8.18
CA SER A 73 4.46 -12.82 7.89
C SER A 73 4.32 -11.66 8.88
N VAL A 74 5.42 -10.98 9.18
CA VAL A 74 5.46 -9.85 10.12
C VAL A 74 4.49 -8.74 9.72
N ARG A 75 4.37 -8.46 8.42
CA ARG A 75 3.33 -7.60 7.84
C ARG A 75 1.92 -8.05 8.19
N ALA A 76 1.57 -9.30 7.90
CA ALA A 76 0.21 -9.79 8.11
C ALA A 76 -0.13 -9.86 9.60
N TYR A 77 0.85 -10.19 10.46
CA TYR A 77 0.68 -10.11 11.90
C TYR A 77 0.45 -8.68 12.36
N ALA A 78 1.24 -7.71 11.89
CA ALA A 78 1.09 -6.30 12.26
C ALA A 78 -0.28 -5.74 11.88
N ASP A 79 -0.71 -5.96 10.63
CA ASP A 79 -2.02 -5.51 10.15
C ASP A 79 -3.16 -6.15 10.96
N ASP A 80 -3.11 -7.48 11.15
CA ASP A 80 -4.14 -8.19 11.89
C ASP A 80 -4.13 -7.81 13.39
N PHE A 81 -2.97 -7.54 13.98
CA PHE A 81 -2.87 -7.07 15.36
C PHE A 81 -3.50 -5.69 15.50
N TYR A 82 -3.28 -4.82 14.51
CA TYR A 82 -3.90 -3.49 14.50
C TYR A 82 -5.42 -3.55 14.42
N ASP A 83 -5.92 -4.35 13.48
CA ASP A 83 -7.34 -4.50 13.22
C ASP A 83 -8.07 -5.21 14.35
N ASN A 84 -7.55 -6.34 14.82
CA ASN A 84 -8.18 -7.11 15.89
C ASN A 84 -8.07 -6.40 17.24
N GLY A 85 -7.05 -5.55 17.41
CA GLY A 85 -6.91 -4.65 18.56
C GLY A 85 -7.93 -3.50 18.57
N ASN A 86 -8.62 -3.26 17.44
CA ASN A 86 -9.45 -2.08 17.19
C ASN A 86 -8.70 -0.77 17.50
N PHE A 87 -7.42 -0.71 17.12
CA PHE A 87 -6.65 0.51 17.29
C PHE A 87 -7.03 1.53 16.23
N GLY A 88 -6.78 2.80 16.57
CA GLY A 88 -7.13 3.93 15.73
C GLY A 88 -7.71 5.09 16.53
N TRP A 89 -7.46 6.31 16.05
CA TRP A 89 -8.02 7.52 16.65
C TRP A 89 -9.51 7.71 16.26
N ASP A 90 -10.35 7.99 17.27
CA ASP A 90 -11.81 8.21 17.28
C ASP A 90 -12.73 7.21 16.54
N ASP A 91 -12.21 6.12 15.97
CA ASP A 91 -13.01 5.11 15.25
C ASP A 91 -12.41 3.70 15.39
N CYS A 92 -13.24 2.66 15.19
CA CYS A 92 -12.80 1.26 15.19
C CYS A 92 -11.97 0.90 13.95
N ASP A 93 -12.03 1.72 12.90
CA ASP A 93 -11.10 1.76 11.76
C ASP A 93 -10.26 3.06 11.77
N GLY A 94 -9.94 3.54 12.97
CA GLY A 94 -9.37 4.85 13.18
C GLY A 94 -7.94 5.00 12.66
N SER A 95 -7.49 6.25 12.63
CA SER A 95 -6.19 6.58 12.08
C SER A 95 -5.06 6.33 13.07
N GLY A 96 -3.93 5.81 12.60
CA GLY A 96 -2.76 5.56 13.44
C GLY A 96 -1.73 4.63 12.79
N PHE A 97 -0.81 4.10 13.58
CA PHE A 97 0.13 3.08 13.15
C PHE A 97 0.48 2.09 14.26
N LEU A 98 0.98 0.93 13.84
CA LEU A 98 1.63 -0.07 14.67
C LEU A 98 3.11 -0.17 14.31
N PHE A 99 3.99 -0.09 15.30
CA PHE A 99 5.37 -0.52 15.17
C PHE A 99 5.54 -1.90 15.80
N LEU A 100 5.91 -2.89 15.00
CA LEU A 100 6.12 -4.26 15.40
C LEU A 100 7.62 -4.57 15.46
N ILE A 101 8.06 -5.14 16.58
CA ILE A 101 9.38 -5.73 16.75
C ILE A 101 9.21 -7.24 16.94
N ASP A 102 9.52 -8.01 15.90
CA ASP A 102 9.51 -9.47 15.97
C ASP A 102 10.91 -10.00 16.24
N MET A 103 11.14 -10.43 17.47
CA MET A 103 12.39 -10.98 17.96
C MET A 103 12.63 -12.41 17.46
N TYR A 104 11.57 -13.16 17.13
CA TYR A 104 11.66 -14.52 16.61
C TYR A 104 12.15 -14.53 15.17
N SER A 105 11.50 -13.76 14.30
CA SER A 105 11.89 -13.63 12.90
C SER A 105 13.05 -12.65 12.69
N ARG A 106 13.37 -11.85 13.71
CA ARG A 106 14.36 -10.76 13.66
C ARG A 106 13.99 -9.75 12.59
N GLU A 107 12.72 -9.35 12.55
CA GLU A 107 12.21 -8.33 11.63
C GLU A 107 11.40 -7.27 12.37
N ILE A 108 11.47 -6.03 11.86
CA ILE A 108 10.58 -4.96 12.30
C ILE A 108 9.63 -4.58 11.18
N TYR A 109 8.46 -4.07 11.55
CA TYR A 109 7.45 -3.64 10.58
C TYR A 109 6.66 -2.44 11.12
N ILE A 110 6.40 -1.46 10.26
CA ILE A 110 5.49 -0.34 10.51
C ILE A 110 4.25 -0.60 9.68
N SER A 111 3.08 -0.70 10.32
CA SER A 111 1.77 -0.75 9.64
C SER A 111 1.05 0.56 9.87
N THR A 112 0.74 1.30 8.80
CA THR A 112 -0.02 2.57 8.88
C THR A 112 -1.47 2.35 8.50
N ALA A 113 -2.40 3.03 9.17
CA ALA A 113 -3.83 2.89 8.95
C ALA A 113 -4.55 4.26 8.95
N GLY A 114 -5.66 4.33 8.22
CA GLY A 114 -6.46 5.55 8.08
C GLY A 114 -5.63 6.70 7.50
N ILE A 115 -5.74 7.88 8.08
CA ILE A 115 -5.00 9.05 7.59
C ILE A 115 -3.49 8.98 7.84
N CYS A 116 -3.03 8.04 8.67
CA CYS A 116 -1.59 7.87 8.85
C CYS A 116 -0.90 7.44 7.54
N ILE A 117 -1.61 6.72 6.66
CA ILE A 117 -1.14 6.38 5.30
C ILE A 117 -0.90 7.64 4.47
N LEU A 118 -1.64 8.72 4.77
CA LEU A 118 -1.44 10.00 4.12
C LEU A 118 -0.23 10.75 4.65
N TYR A 119 -0.09 10.74 5.98
CA TYR A 119 0.91 11.51 6.69
C TYR A 119 2.30 10.92 6.57
N VAL A 120 2.40 9.60 6.42
CA VAL A 120 3.64 8.84 6.38
C VAL A 120 3.66 8.07 5.07
N ASP A 121 4.42 8.56 4.09
CA ASP A 121 4.58 7.91 2.80
C ASP A 121 5.66 6.81 2.84
N ASP A 122 5.88 6.13 1.71
CA ASP A 122 6.86 5.04 1.64
C ASP A 122 8.31 5.51 1.91
N GLU A 123 8.65 6.76 1.55
CA GLU A 123 9.98 7.31 1.82
C GLU A 123 10.13 7.61 3.30
N ASP A 124 9.09 8.18 3.93
CA ASP A 124 9.05 8.38 5.38
C ASP A 124 9.18 7.03 6.11
N VAL A 125 8.47 5.98 5.68
CA VAL A 125 8.57 4.64 6.28
C VAL A 125 10.00 4.12 6.26
N GLU A 126 10.71 4.24 5.13
CA GLU A 126 12.11 3.79 5.05
C GLU A 126 13.04 4.62 5.97
N GLU A 127 12.82 5.94 6.11
CA GLU A 127 13.57 6.78 7.06
C GLU A 127 13.31 6.36 8.51
N LEU A 128 12.04 6.11 8.88
CA LEU A 128 11.66 5.64 10.21
C LEU A 128 12.27 4.26 10.52
N LEU A 129 12.28 3.36 9.54
CA LEU A 129 12.95 2.06 9.68
C LEU A 129 14.45 2.28 9.86
N ASP A 130 15.12 3.10 9.04
CA ASP A 130 16.55 3.38 9.18
C ASP A 130 16.93 3.90 10.58
N ASP A 131 16.12 4.81 11.15
CA ASP A 131 16.29 5.32 12.50
C ASP A 131 16.10 4.22 13.56
N ALA A 132 15.07 3.39 13.44
CA ALA A 132 14.85 2.27 14.34
C ALA A 132 16.03 1.29 14.30
N TYR A 133 16.51 0.97 13.10
CA TYR A 133 17.67 0.10 12.86
C TYR A 133 18.93 0.59 13.54
N TYR A 134 19.16 1.89 13.50
CA TYR A 134 20.33 2.49 14.11
C TYR A 134 20.42 2.15 15.60
N TYR A 135 19.33 2.30 16.35
CA TYR A 135 19.28 2.01 17.79
C TYR A 135 19.27 0.51 18.12
N MET A 136 18.66 -0.32 17.27
CA MET A 136 18.61 -1.77 17.50
C MET A 136 19.94 -2.48 17.22
N ASN A 137 20.77 -1.96 16.31
CA ASN A 137 22.06 -2.55 15.94
C ASN A 137 23.26 -1.95 16.66
N MET A 138 23.03 -1.20 17.73
CA MET A 138 24.09 -0.75 18.62
C MET A 138 24.72 -1.94 19.36
N LYS A 139 25.91 -1.75 19.94
CA LYS A 139 26.58 -2.81 20.74
C LYS A 139 25.71 -3.31 21.89
N GLU A 140 24.95 -2.40 22.46
CA GLU A 140 23.88 -2.66 23.42
C GLU A 140 22.61 -2.16 22.74
N ALA A 141 21.73 -3.07 22.34
CA ALA A 141 20.52 -2.72 21.58
C ALA A 141 19.59 -1.87 22.44
N GLU A 142 19.18 -0.71 21.93
CA GLU A 142 18.31 0.23 22.64
C GLU A 142 16.90 0.23 22.02
N TYR A 143 16.14 -0.84 22.24
CA TYR A 143 14.81 -1.03 21.62
C TYR A 143 13.82 0.07 21.99
N ALA A 144 13.84 0.58 23.23
CA ALA A 144 12.96 1.66 23.64
C ALA A 144 13.26 2.94 22.85
N LYS A 145 14.54 3.27 22.63
CA LYS A 145 14.94 4.41 21.79
C LYS A 145 14.55 4.23 20.33
N ALA A 146 14.61 3.01 19.80
CA ALA A 146 14.11 2.72 18.46
C ALA A 146 12.61 3.07 18.35
N CYS A 147 11.81 2.71 19.35
CA CYS A 147 10.40 3.05 19.39
C CYS A 147 10.17 4.57 19.52
N GLU A 148 10.93 5.24 20.39
CA GLU A 148 10.87 6.71 20.54
C GLU A 148 11.19 7.41 19.22
N ALA A 149 12.23 6.96 18.49
CA ALA A 149 12.61 7.53 17.21
C ALA A 149 11.51 7.38 16.15
N VAL A 150 10.88 6.20 16.06
CA VAL A 150 9.74 5.98 15.17
C VAL A 150 8.56 6.88 15.56
N PHE A 151 8.26 7.01 16.85
CA PHE A 151 7.16 7.86 17.33
C PHE A 151 7.40 9.33 17.01
N GLU A 152 8.63 9.82 17.24
CA GLU A 152 9.03 11.19 16.91
C GLU A 152 8.98 11.45 15.41
N GLY A 153 9.44 10.50 14.60
CA GLY A 153 9.40 10.62 13.15
C GLY A 153 7.98 10.65 12.60
N VAL A 154 7.08 9.75 13.03
CA VAL A 154 5.66 9.81 12.65
C VAL A 154 5.02 11.13 13.09
N ALA A 155 5.34 11.61 14.29
CA ALA A 155 4.86 12.90 14.79
C ALA A 155 5.39 14.10 13.97
N LYS A 156 6.59 13.99 13.40
CA LYS A 156 7.15 14.97 12.47
C LYS A 156 6.40 14.93 11.14
N CYS A 157 6.23 13.76 10.52
CA CYS A 157 5.51 13.62 9.26
C CYS A 157 4.06 14.12 9.38
N ALA A 158 3.37 13.75 10.47
CA ALA A 158 2.02 14.26 10.76
C ALA A 158 1.98 15.79 10.90
N LYS A 159 2.97 16.38 11.60
CA LYS A 159 3.07 17.83 11.73
C LYS A 159 3.30 18.51 10.37
N ASP A 160 4.20 17.97 9.56
CA ASP A 160 4.52 18.53 8.25
C ASP A 160 3.29 18.49 7.33
N TYR A 161 2.56 17.36 7.36
CA TYR A 161 1.35 17.18 6.60
C TYR A 161 0.19 18.09 7.04
N ILE A 162 -0.01 18.28 8.35
CA ILE A 162 -1.02 19.21 8.90
C ILE A 162 -0.78 20.66 8.47
N ASN A 163 0.47 21.03 8.19
CA ASN A 163 0.82 22.37 7.72
C ASN A 163 0.73 22.53 6.18
N ASP A 164 0.45 21.45 5.42
CA ASP A 164 0.21 21.55 3.98
C ASP A 164 -1.12 22.29 3.72
N SER A 165 -1.10 23.24 2.80
CA SER A 165 -2.28 23.97 2.34
C SER A 165 -3.45 23.09 1.86
N ARG A 166 -3.17 21.85 1.46
CA ARG A 166 -4.15 20.86 0.98
C ARG A 166 -4.70 19.98 2.09
N HIS A 167 -4.18 20.09 3.32
CA HIS A 167 -4.54 19.22 4.45
C HIS A 167 -6.05 19.14 4.64
N ASP A 168 -6.71 20.28 4.85
CA ASP A 168 -8.17 20.35 5.08
C ASP A 168 -8.96 19.68 3.95
N GLN A 169 -8.56 19.89 2.69
CA GLN A 169 -9.21 19.26 1.54
C GLN A 169 -9.08 17.74 1.58
N PHE A 170 -7.90 17.22 1.92
CA PHE A 170 -7.69 15.78 2.04
C PHE A 170 -8.46 15.18 3.23
N ILE A 171 -8.52 15.88 4.37
CA ILE A 171 -9.35 15.47 5.52
C ILE A 171 -10.80 15.35 5.10
N GLU A 172 -11.35 16.41 4.50
CA GLU A 172 -12.75 16.45 4.09
C GLU A 172 -13.07 15.34 3.08
N ASN A 173 -12.18 15.13 2.10
CA ASN A 173 -12.36 14.07 1.11
C ASN A 173 -12.27 12.67 1.73
N TRP A 174 -11.36 12.44 2.68
CA TRP A 174 -11.20 11.16 3.37
C TRP A 174 -12.46 10.82 4.18
N TYR A 175 -12.98 11.76 4.96
CA TYR A 175 -14.17 11.56 5.80
C TYR A 175 -15.51 11.80 5.07
N SER A 176 -15.49 12.10 3.77
CA SER A 176 -16.70 12.33 2.97
C SER A 176 -17.57 11.08 2.80
N GLY A 177 -17.01 9.89 3.04
CA GLY A 177 -17.65 8.60 2.73
C GLY A 177 -17.77 8.32 1.23
N LYS A 178 -17.09 9.10 0.38
CA LYS A 178 -17.07 8.91 -1.08
C LYS A 178 -16.22 7.70 -1.50
N TYR A 179 -15.19 7.37 -0.74
CA TYR A 179 -14.18 6.38 -1.09
C TYR A 179 -14.28 5.17 -0.16
N ASP A 180 -14.29 3.97 -0.74
CA ASP A 180 -14.35 2.73 0.04
C ASP A 180 -12.95 2.25 0.49
N ASN A 181 -11.88 2.85 -0.06
CA ASN A 181 -10.50 2.44 0.21
C ASN A 181 -9.47 3.51 -0.20
N TRP A 182 -8.25 3.31 0.31
CA TRP A 182 -7.11 4.19 0.04
C TRP A 182 -6.76 4.32 -1.43
N ASP A 183 -6.72 3.22 -2.20
CA ASP A 183 -6.31 3.27 -3.61
C ASP A 183 -7.24 4.16 -4.44
N GLU A 184 -8.55 4.07 -4.21
CA GLU A 184 -9.53 4.92 -4.88
C GLU A 184 -9.41 6.40 -4.48
N PHE A 185 -9.18 6.65 -3.18
CA PHE A 185 -8.91 7.99 -2.67
C PHE A 185 -7.63 8.56 -3.29
N TYR A 186 -6.55 7.79 -3.30
CA TYR A 186 -5.25 8.19 -3.81
C TYR A 186 -5.33 8.57 -5.30
N GLU A 187 -5.97 7.71 -6.11
CA GLU A 187 -6.10 7.95 -7.54
C GLU A 187 -6.88 9.24 -7.84
N ASP A 188 -7.98 9.51 -7.13
CA ASP A 188 -8.76 10.73 -7.38
C ASP A 188 -8.07 12.00 -6.87
N ASN A 189 -7.30 11.93 -5.78
CA ASN A 189 -6.76 13.09 -5.09
C ASN A 189 -5.31 13.42 -5.47
N PHE A 190 -4.52 12.42 -5.89
CA PHE A 190 -3.09 12.58 -6.17
C PHE A 190 -2.70 12.29 -7.62
N THR A 191 -3.35 11.35 -8.33
CA THR A 191 -2.97 11.03 -9.73
C THR A 191 -3.85 11.72 -10.76
N LYS A 192 -5.18 11.71 -10.58
CA LYS A 192 -6.13 12.47 -11.43
C LYS A 192 -6.14 13.95 -11.07
N GLY A 193 -5.73 14.29 -9.85
CA GLY A 193 -5.71 15.64 -9.30
C GLY A 193 -4.33 16.24 -9.07
N GLY A 194 -3.22 15.50 -9.17
CA GLY A 194 -1.90 15.96 -8.73
C GLY A 194 -0.83 16.01 -9.83
N SER A 195 -0.08 17.12 -9.81
CA SER A 195 1.04 17.48 -10.69
C SER A 195 0.74 17.53 -12.19
N TYR A 196 0.42 16.42 -12.86
CA TYR A 196 0.23 16.38 -14.32
C TYR A 196 -0.94 17.26 -14.79
N TYR A 197 -1.97 17.45 -13.95
CA TYR A 197 -3.15 18.23 -14.29
C TYR A 197 -2.93 19.76 -14.13
N TYR A 198 -2.12 20.18 -13.15
CA TYR A 198 -1.84 21.60 -12.88
C TYR A 198 -0.90 22.23 -13.93
N ILE A 199 0.15 21.51 -14.37
CA ILE A 199 1.00 21.96 -15.49
C ILE A 199 0.21 22.06 -16.81
N TYR A 200 -0.84 21.25 -16.98
CA TYR A 200 -1.70 21.33 -18.17
C TYR A 200 -2.59 22.58 -18.19
N GLU A 201 -3.16 22.99 -17.05
CA GLU A 201 -3.95 24.22 -16.98
C GLU A 201 -3.10 25.49 -17.11
N GLU A 202 -1.89 25.49 -16.54
CA GLU A 202 -0.97 26.63 -16.60
C GLU A 202 -0.36 26.84 -18.00
N ILE A 203 -0.07 25.76 -18.75
CA ILE A 203 0.49 25.84 -20.11
C ILE A 203 -0.56 26.20 -21.17
N MET A 204 -1.82 25.80 -20.98
CA MET A 204 -2.80 25.87 -22.07
C MET A 204 -3.62 27.15 -22.13
N GLY A 205 -3.57 28.04 -21.13
CA GLY A 205 -4.24 29.34 -21.16
C GLY A 205 -5.77 29.29 -21.34
N GLU A 206 -6.46 30.38 -20.99
CA GLU A 206 -7.93 30.47 -21.01
C GLU A 206 -8.56 30.65 -22.41
N GLU A 207 -7.83 30.49 -23.52
CA GLU A 207 -8.37 30.81 -24.86
C GLU A 207 -8.94 29.62 -25.66
N GLY A 208 -9.07 28.43 -25.06
CA GLY A 208 -9.40 27.20 -25.79
C GLY A 208 -10.69 26.48 -25.40
N SER A 209 -11.78 27.17 -25.06
CA SER A 209 -13.02 26.55 -24.57
C SER A 209 -13.64 25.53 -25.55
N GLU A 210 -13.53 25.76 -26.87
CA GLU A 210 -14.09 24.85 -27.88
C GLU A 210 -13.22 23.60 -28.12
N ALA A 211 -11.90 23.73 -28.02
CA ALA A 211 -10.98 22.60 -28.16
C ALA A 211 -11.08 21.62 -26.97
N LYS A 212 -11.22 22.16 -25.74
CA LYS A 212 -11.42 21.36 -24.52
C LYS A 212 -12.69 20.50 -24.59
N ALA A 213 -13.77 21.03 -25.17
CA ALA A 213 -15.02 20.28 -25.37
C ALA A 213 -14.88 19.15 -26.42
N PHE A 214 -14.09 19.37 -27.47
CA PHE A 214 -13.86 18.38 -28.52
C PHE A 214 -13.10 17.16 -27.98
N PHE A 215 -12.00 17.35 -27.24
CA PHE A 215 -11.20 16.25 -26.69
C PHE A 215 -11.90 15.45 -25.58
N LYS A 216 -12.88 16.06 -24.89
CA LYS A 216 -13.70 15.38 -23.88
C LYS A 216 -14.90 14.64 -24.48
N SER A 217 -15.17 14.83 -25.78
CA SER A 217 -16.24 14.11 -26.46
C SER A 217 -15.87 12.63 -26.64
N PRO A 218 -16.80 11.69 -26.44
CA PRO A 218 -16.54 10.26 -26.64
C PRO A 218 -16.13 9.93 -28.09
N VAL A 219 -16.44 10.81 -29.05
CA VAL A 219 -16.05 10.69 -30.45
C VAL A 219 -14.56 10.94 -30.64
N ALA A 220 -13.97 11.93 -29.96
CA ALA A 220 -12.55 12.24 -30.10
C ALA A 220 -11.64 11.11 -29.55
N ILE A 221 -12.08 10.43 -28.50
CA ILE A 221 -11.37 9.27 -27.93
C ILE A 221 -11.21 8.13 -28.95
N ILE A 222 -12.17 7.98 -29.88
CA ILE A 222 -12.11 6.93 -30.92
C ILE A 222 -11.33 7.41 -32.15
N VAL A 223 -11.52 8.65 -32.56
CA VAL A 223 -10.97 9.17 -33.83
C VAL A 223 -9.47 9.44 -33.74
N VAL A 224 -8.98 9.99 -32.62
CA VAL A 224 -7.56 10.34 -32.44
C VAL A 224 -6.63 9.11 -32.53
N PRO A 225 -6.86 8.00 -31.80
CA PRO A 225 -6.01 6.82 -31.92
C PRO A 225 -6.12 6.14 -33.30
N LEU A 226 -7.28 6.21 -33.96
CA LEU A 226 -7.46 5.68 -35.31
C LEU A 226 -6.59 6.43 -36.33
N VAL A 227 -6.52 7.76 -36.24
CA VAL A 227 -5.68 8.59 -37.10
C VAL A 227 -4.20 8.33 -36.86
N ILE A 228 -3.78 8.21 -35.60
CA ILE A 228 -2.39 7.89 -35.24
C ILE A 228 -2.00 6.51 -35.77
N ALA A 229 -2.87 5.49 -35.62
CA ALA A 229 -2.63 4.15 -36.15
C ALA A 229 -2.47 4.16 -37.68
N LEU A 230 -3.28 4.92 -38.41
CA LEU A 230 -3.16 5.07 -39.87
C LEU A 230 -1.83 5.70 -40.27
N ILE A 231 -1.35 6.70 -39.55
CA ILE A 231 -0.07 7.36 -39.82
C ILE A 231 1.08 6.37 -39.63
N VAL A 232 1.09 5.63 -38.51
CA VAL A 232 2.12 4.63 -38.21
C VAL A 232 2.14 3.52 -39.27
N VAL A 233 0.98 2.97 -39.63
CA VAL A 233 0.86 1.93 -40.67
C VAL A 233 1.33 2.45 -42.03
N SER A 234 1.03 3.70 -42.36
CA SER A 234 1.49 4.34 -43.61
C SER A 234 3.01 4.46 -43.66
N ILE A 235 3.66 4.86 -42.55
CA ILE A 235 5.12 4.93 -42.44
C ILE A 235 5.74 3.53 -42.52
N MET A 236 5.15 2.52 -41.89
CA MET A 236 5.61 1.13 -41.97
C MET A 236 5.47 0.54 -43.39
N ALA A 237 4.37 0.87 -44.08
CA ALA A 237 4.16 0.45 -45.47
C ALA A 237 5.18 1.12 -46.41
N TYR A 238 5.47 2.41 -46.21
CA TYR A 238 6.41 3.17 -47.02
C TYR A 238 7.87 2.77 -46.77
N SER A 239 8.22 2.41 -45.53
CA SER A 239 9.57 1.97 -45.14
C SER A 239 9.87 0.50 -45.47
N ARG A 240 8.93 -0.24 -46.08
CA ARG A 240 9.13 -1.64 -46.46
C ARG A 240 10.05 -1.78 -47.68
N SER A 241 11.36 -1.58 -47.50
CA SER A 241 12.37 -2.02 -48.45
C SER A 241 12.74 -3.47 -48.21
N THR A 242 12.11 -4.39 -48.94
CA THR A 242 12.64 -5.75 -49.13
C THR A 242 12.61 -6.11 -50.60
N LYS A 243 13.75 -5.97 -51.28
CA LYS A 243 13.98 -6.71 -52.52
C LYS A 243 14.08 -8.18 -52.13
N MET A 244 13.11 -8.99 -52.53
CA MET A 244 13.18 -10.45 -52.45
C MET A 244 14.40 -10.95 -53.23
N THR A 245 15.51 -11.25 -52.55
CA THR A 245 16.75 -11.76 -53.18
C THR A 245 16.91 -13.27 -53.09
N VAL A 246 15.87 -14.02 -52.72
CA VAL A 246 15.87 -15.48 -52.83
C VAL A 246 14.55 -15.95 -53.44
N ASN A 247 14.66 -16.44 -54.67
CA ASN A 247 13.58 -17.10 -55.40
C ASN A 247 13.86 -18.60 -55.37
N GLY A 248 12.84 -19.47 -55.44
CA GLY A 248 13.00 -20.93 -55.31
C GLY A 248 13.97 -21.60 -56.29
N LYS A 249 14.42 -20.86 -57.32
CA LYS A 249 15.46 -21.27 -58.28
C LYS A 249 16.88 -21.28 -57.70
N THR A 250 17.12 -20.64 -56.55
CA THR A 250 18.44 -20.62 -55.90
C THR A 250 18.79 -21.97 -55.25
N TYR A 251 17.79 -22.78 -54.89
CA TYR A 251 18.02 -24.04 -54.16
C TYR A 251 17.30 -25.27 -54.75
N LEU A 252 16.51 -25.15 -55.82
CA LEU A 252 15.83 -26.28 -56.45
C LEU A 252 16.03 -26.28 -57.98
N ARG A 253 16.55 -27.38 -58.52
CA ARG A 253 16.51 -27.65 -59.97
C ARG A 253 15.08 -28.05 -60.35
N PRO A 254 14.51 -27.50 -61.44
CA PRO A 254 13.17 -27.88 -61.89
C PRO A 254 13.10 -29.40 -62.16
N GLY A 255 12.15 -30.08 -61.53
CA GLY A 255 11.86 -31.51 -61.74
C GLY A 255 12.72 -32.50 -60.94
N SER A 256 13.57 -32.05 -60.00
CA SER A 256 14.49 -32.94 -59.29
C SER A 256 14.01 -33.52 -57.96
N LEU A 257 12.77 -33.23 -57.52
CA LEU A 257 12.28 -33.64 -56.21
C LEU A 257 10.98 -34.44 -56.36
N ASN A 258 11.09 -35.76 -56.14
CA ASN A 258 9.98 -36.69 -56.19
C ASN A 258 9.81 -37.31 -54.80
N VAL A 259 8.76 -36.92 -54.08
CA VAL A 259 8.52 -37.36 -52.69
C VAL A 259 7.74 -38.67 -52.73
N ILE A 260 8.44 -39.80 -52.55
CA ILE A 260 7.87 -41.14 -52.72
C ILE A 260 7.27 -41.69 -51.41
N ARG A 261 7.55 -41.06 -50.26
CA ARG A 261 7.09 -41.57 -48.96
C ARG A 261 6.93 -40.44 -47.95
N HIS A 262 5.74 -40.36 -47.36
CA HIS A 262 5.46 -39.53 -46.18
C HIS A 262 5.37 -40.47 -44.97
N GLN A 263 6.19 -40.23 -43.95
CA GLN A 263 6.11 -40.93 -42.67
C GLN A 263 6.49 -39.94 -41.58
N ASP A 264 5.57 -39.69 -40.64
CA ASP A 264 5.81 -38.83 -39.50
C ASP A 264 6.39 -39.68 -38.36
N VAL A 265 7.59 -39.32 -37.89
CA VAL A 265 8.24 -39.95 -36.74
C VAL A 265 8.30 -38.92 -35.63
N TYR A 266 7.69 -39.23 -34.49
CA TYR A 266 7.73 -38.37 -33.31
C TYR A 266 9.08 -38.56 -32.61
N ILE A 267 9.96 -37.54 -32.63
CA ILE A 267 11.38 -37.70 -32.25
C ILE A 267 11.69 -37.18 -30.84
N ASN A 268 10.98 -36.19 -30.31
CA ASN A 268 11.15 -35.74 -28.92
C ASN A 268 9.97 -34.92 -28.40
N THR A 269 9.75 -35.02 -27.08
CA THR A 269 8.90 -34.10 -26.32
C THR A 269 9.79 -33.22 -25.47
N THR A 270 9.77 -31.92 -25.69
CA THR A 270 10.47 -30.96 -24.82
C THR A 270 9.54 -30.58 -23.67
N THR A 271 9.89 -30.97 -22.45
CA THR A 271 9.18 -30.55 -21.24
C THR A 271 10.00 -29.48 -20.53
N THR A 272 9.45 -28.29 -20.36
CA THR A 272 10.06 -27.19 -19.60
C THR A 272 9.45 -27.13 -18.21
N SER A 273 10.27 -27.43 -17.19
CA SER A 273 9.94 -27.16 -15.78
C SER A 273 10.60 -25.85 -15.36
N ARG A 274 9.86 -24.95 -14.71
CA ARG A 274 10.38 -23.70 -14.13
C ARG A 274 10.35 -23.82 -12.61
N LYS A 275 11.50 -23.58 -11.96
CA LYS A 275 11.58 -23.34 -10.52
C LYS A 275 10.91 -22.00 -10.22
N ILE A 276 9.97 -21.96 -9.28
CA ILE A 276 9.42 -20.70 -8.77
C ILE A 276 10.55 -20.02 -8.00
N GLU A 277 11.04 -18.91 -8.55
CA GLU A 277 11.95 -18.01 -7.84
C GLU A 277 11.14 -17.24 -6.82
N SER A 278 11.58 -17.28 -5.56
CA SER A 278 11.20 -16.30 -4.57
C SER A 278 11.75 -14.96 -5.02
N SER A 279 10.89 -13.99 -5.25
CA SER A 279 11.28 -12.63 -5.64
C SER A 279 12.06 -11.96 -4.53
N THR A 280 13.37 -11.82 -4.71
CA THR A 280 14.12 -10.71 -4.12
C THR A 280 13.97 -9.54 -5.09
N SER A 281 12.98 -8.68 -4.86
CA SER A 281 12.83 -7.42 -5.60
C SER A 281 13.57 -6.32 -4.84
N SER A 282 14.84 -6.13 -5.20
CA SER A 282 15.48 -4.82 -5.08
C SER A 282 15.16 -4.02 -6.35
N GLY A 283 14.38 -2.95 -6.21
CA GLY A 283 14.06 -2.04 -7.31
C GLY A 283 13.50 -0.74 -6.75
N GLY A 284 14.33 0.31 -6.72
CA GLY A 284 13.91 1.65 -6.37
C GLY A 284 13.16 2.36 -7.50
N GLY A 285 12.28 3.29 -7.12
CA GLY A 285 11.66 4.24 -8.05
C GLY A 285 10.34 4.87 -7.57
N HIS A 286 10.46 5.95 -6.79
CA HIS A 286 9.63 7.17 -6.70
C HIS A 286 8.11 7.12 -6.40
N SER A 287 7.79 7.78 -5.27
CA SER A 287 6.64 8.66 -4.99
C SER A 287 5.22 8.10 -5.17
N GLY A 288 4.68 7.60 -4.05
CA GLY A 288 3.24 7.37 -3.86
C GLY A 288 3.00 6.23 -2.88
N GLY A 289 2.60 6.57 -1.64
CA GLY A 289 2.42 5.63 -0.54
C GLY A 289 1.72 4.33 -0.96
N SER A 290 2.46 3.22 -0.87
CA SER A 290 2.00 1.89 -1.20
C SER A 290 0.99 1.44 -0.15
N SER A 291 -0.26 1.24 -0.59
CA SER A 291 -1.31 0.71 0.26
C SER A 291 -1.67 -0.71 -0.14
N HIS A 292 -2.20 -1.48 0.81
CA HIS A 292 -2.67 -2.84 0.62
C HIS A 292 -3.86 -3.13 1.52
N ARG A 293 -4.45 -4.32 1.35
CA ARG A 293 -5.56 -4.77 2.20
C ARG A 293 -5.12 -5.86 3.15
N SER A 294 -5.51 -5.73 4.41
CA SER A 294 -5.37 -6.78 5.42
C SER A 294 -6.42 -7.88 5.24
N SER A 295 -6.33 -8.93 6.05
CA SER A 295 -7.29 -10.04 6.03
C SER A 295 -8.72 -9.62 6.42
N SER A 296 -8.84 -8.53 7.19
CA SER A 296 -10.11 -7.92 7.58
C SER A 296 -10.74 -7.07 6.46
N GLY A 297 -9.96 -6.76 5.42
CA GLY A 297 -10.37 -5.93 4.29
C GLY A 297 -10.02 -4.44 4.42
N ARG A 298 -9.42 -4.03 5.55
CA ARG A 298 -8.97 -2.65 5.82
C ARG A 298 -7.75 -2.28 4.98
N SER A 299 -7.63 -1.00 4.64
CA SER A 299 -6.46 -0.45 3.94
C SER A 299 -5.35 -0.15 4.94
N HIS A 300 -4.16 -0.66 4.66
CA HIS A 300 -2.94 -0.40 5.40
C HIS A 300 -1.85 0.09 4.44
N GLY A 301 -0.89 0.85 4.96
CA GLY A 301 0.39 1.09 4.30
C GLY A 301 1.53 0.50 5.12
N GLY A 302 2.72 1.03 4.88
CA GLY A 302 3.90 0.73 5.69
C GLY A 302 4.80 -0.36 5.12
N GLY A 303 5.82 -0.71 5.88
CA GLY A 303 6.97 -1.48 5.41
C GLY A 303 7.76 -2.08 6.55
N GLY A 304 8.67 -2.99 6.22
CA GLY A 304 9.49 -3.66 7.23
C GLY A 304 10.80 -4.18 6.68
N ARG A 305 11.67 -4.59 7.60
CA ARG A 305 13.06 -4.99 7.30
C ARG A 305 13.54 -5.97 8.39
N GLY A 306 14.53 -6.83 8.07
CA GLY A 306 15.18 -7.77 9.03
C GLY A 306 16.48 -7.26 9.67
N PHE A 307 16.72 -7.50 10.96
CA PHE A 307 17.80 -6.91 11.79
C PHE A 307 18.69 -7.92 12.53
#